data_AF-A0A344PKN3-F1
#
_entry.id   AF-A0A344PKN3-F1
#
_cell.length_a   1.000
_cell.length_b   1.000
_cell.length_c   1.000
_cell.angle_alpha   90.00
_cell.angle_beta   90.00
_cell.angle_gamma   90.00
#
_symmetry.space_group_name_H-M   'P 1'
#
loop_
_entity.id
_entity.type
_entity.pdbx_description
1 polymer ?
#
loop_
_entity_poly.entity_id
_entity_poly.type
_entity_poly.pdbx_seq_one_letter_code
_entity_poly.pdbx_strand_id
1 'polypeptide(L)'
;MSLPFIIWTMRRTGGTTLTNLLMAFSDRPKLEHEPFNFDRELGPIARNFSATKDVPTLKAQLREVLAAGPSIKHCYELASTDFNRILMQLTNKLGYRHIVLTRNDEAGRLLSLELAKITGVWGKHGATDRYQAVNDGKVQLPPLDVELLLGHQRACRRMTREVEANFTRLGISPIRIAFEDIYADPEAGRERVRALCAALEIVPDDAEDFETQLMIALREKGQNTAAIYAAVPNLAEAREAVAAAMARDG
;
A
#
# COMPACT_ATOMS: atom_id res chain seq x y z
N MET A 1 -2.19 2.17 -25.66
CA MET A 1 -3.00 2.06 -24.43
C MET A 1 -2.09 1.54 -23.34
N SER A 2 -2.12 2.14 -22.15
CA SER A 2 -1.28 1.70 -21.03
C SER A 2 -1.61 0.27 -20.63
N LEU A 3 -0.73 -0.46 -19.96
CA LEU A 3 -1.00 -1.83 -19.50
C LEU A 3 -1.76 -1.82 -18.17
N PRO A 4 -2.72 -2.75 -17.95
CA PRO A 4 -3.37 -2.87 -16.65
C PRO A 4 -2.33 -3.28 -15.60
N PHE A 5 -2.42 -2.73 -14.40
CA PHE A 5 -1.46 -3.03 -13.34
C PHE A 5 -2.12 -3.25 -11.99
N ILE A 6 -1.43 -4.03 -11.16
CA ILE A 6 -1.78 -4.23 -9.76
C ILE A 6 -0.56 -3.97 -8.88
N ILE A 7 -0.72 -3.06 -7.92
CA ILE A 7 0.28 -2.77 -6.89
C ILE A 7 -0.04 -3.61 -5.66
N TRP A 8 0.83 -4.58 -5.40
CA TRP A 8 0.86 -5.40 -4.19
C TRP A 8 1.65 -4.66 -3.12
N THR A 9 0.99 -4.28 -2.04
CA THR A 9 1.61 -3.47 -1.00
C THR A 9 1.06 -3.81 0.38
N MET A 10 1.69 -3.29 1.42
CA MET A 10 1.03 -3.11 2.72
C MET A 10 0.52 -1.68 2.90
N ARG A 11 -0.29 -1.47 3.94
CA ARG A 11 -0.65 -0.12 4.42
C ARG A 11 0.60 0.63 4.89
N ARG A 12 0.56 1.96 4.73
CA ARG A 12 1.60 2.94 5.14
C ARG A 12 2.95 2.86 4.41
N THR A 13 2.96 2.27 3.21
CA THR A 13 4.13 2.22 2.30
C THR A 13 4.13 3.35 1.26
N GLY A 14 3.22 4.32 1.35
CA GLY A 14 3.04 5.34 0.30
C GLY A 14 2.27 4.84 -0.93
N GLY A 15 1.67 3.64 -0.89
CA GLY A 15 0.95 3.07 -2.02
C GLY A 15 -0.18 3.91 -2.58
N THR A 16 -0.92 4.65 -1.75
CA THR A 16 -2.00 5.53 -2.23
C THR A 16 -1.47 6.63 -3.16
N THR A 17 -0.38 7.31 -2.76
CA THR A 17 0.22 8.38 -3.56
C THR A 17 0.72 7.85 -4.91
N LEU A 18 1.45 6.73 -4.90
CA LEU A 18 1.95 6.12 -6.14
C LEU A 18 0.81 5.67 -7.05
N THR A 19 -0.21 5.02 -6.48
CA THR A 19 -1.36 4.53 -7.25
C THR A 19 -2.11 5.69 -7.89
N ASN A 20 -2.39 6.76 -7.14
CA ASN A 20 -3.04 7.96 -7.66
C ASN A 20 -2.27 8.55 -8.84
N LEU A 21 -0.96 8.67 -8.69
CA LEU A 21 -0.10 9.23 -9.72
C LEU A 21 -0.14 8.40 -11.01
N LEU A 22 0.03 7.07 -10.91
CA LEU A 22 -0.02 6.20 -12.09
C LEU A 22 -1.42 6.13 -12.72
N MET A 23 -2.48 6.13 -11.90
CA MET A 23 -3.86 6.18 -12.39
C MET A 23 -4.21 7.52 -13.03
N ALA A 24 -3.59 8.63 -12.61
CA ALA A 24 -3.81 9.93 -13.22
C ALA A 24 -3.38 9.92 -14.70
N PHE A 25 -2.25 9.26 -14.99
CA PHE A 25 -1.65 9.20 -16.32
C PHE A 25 -2.05 7.98 -17.16
N SER A 26 -2.67 6.96 -16.56
CA SER A 26 -3.14 5.78 -17.27
C SER A 26 -4.53 6.01 -17.89
N ASP A 27 -4.71 5.52 -19.11
CA ASP A 27 -5.99 5.46 -19.84
C ASP A 27 -6.90 4.30 -19.38
N ARG A 28 -6.51 3.55 -18.34
CA ARG A 28 -7.28 2.42 -17.82
C ARG A 28 -8.44 2.87 -16.92
N PRO A 29 -9.49 2.04 -16.80
CA PRO A 29 -10.55 2.27 -15.83
C PRO A 29 -9.98 2.44 -14.41
N LYS A 30 -10.50 3.42 -13.70
CA LYS A 30 -10.07 3.79 -12.34
C LYS A 30 -11.05 3.21 -11.35
N LEU A 31 -10.55 2.39 -10.43
CA LEU A 31 -11.29 1.95 -9.24
C LEU A 31 -10.82 2.76 -8.03
N GLU A 32 -11.63 2.76 -6.96
CA GLU A 32 -11.14 3.25 -5.67
C GLU A 32 -9.89 2.49 -5.20
N HIS A 33 -9.07 3.14 -4.36
CA HIS A 33 -7.94 2.48 -3.70
C HIS A 33 -8.40 1.29 -2.88
N GLU A 34 -7.64 0.19 -2.95
CA GLU A 34 -7.92 -1.03 -2.18
C GLU A 34 -9.37 -1.50 -2.40
N PRO A 35 -9.81 -1.70 -3.66
CA PRO A 35 -11.23 -1.83 -3.99
C PRO A 35 -11.88 -3.07 -3.34
N PHE A 36 -11.09 -4.05 -2.93
CA PHE A 36 -11.53 -5.28 -2.27
C PHE A 36 -11.61 -5.18 -0.74
N ASN A 37 -11.25 -4.05 -0.13
CA ASN A 37 -11.53 -3.84 1.28
C ASN A 37 -13.04 -3.90 1.51
N PHE A 38 -13.48 -4.43 2.65
CA PHE A 38 -14.88 -4.75 2.87
C PHE A 38 -15.79 -3.53 2.66
N ASP A 39 -15.38 -2.35 3.09
CA ASP A 39 -16.12 -1.09 2.98
C ASP A 39 -16.05 -0.41 1.60
N ARG A 40 -15.38 -1.02 0.62
CA ARG A 40 -15.15 -0.44 -0.72
C ARG A 40 -16.05 -1.05 -1.79
N GLU A 41 -16.00 -0.45 -2.98
CA GLU A 41 -16.79 -0.80 -4.17
C GLU A 41 -16.84 -2.31 -4.46
N LEU A 42 -15.68 -3.00 -4.43
CA LEU A 42 -15.57 -4.45 -4.66
C LEU A 42 -15.47 -5.26 -3.35
N GLY A 43 -15.66 -4.61 -2.20
CA GLY A 43 -15.72 -5.23 -0.88
C GLY A 43 -16.74 -6.36 -0.72
N PRO A 44 -17.93 -6.33 -1.38
CA PRO A 44 -18.86 -7.46 -1.38
C PRO A 44 -18.23 -8.78 -1.84
N ILE A 45 -17.32 -8.76 -2.83
CA ILE A 45 -16.64 -9.96 -3.34
C ILE A 45 -15.77 -10.59 -2.24
N ALA A 46 -14.96 -9.76 -1.57
CA ALA A 46 -14.08 -10.22 -0.50
C ALA A 46 -14.86 -10.72 0.72
N ARG A 47 -15.95 -10.04 1.11
CA ARG A 47 -16.85 -10.47 2.20
C ARG A 47 -17.51 -11.81 1.88
N ASN A 48 -18.07 -11.94 0.68
CA ASN A 48 -18.74 -13.17 0.26
C ASN A 48 -17.76 -14.35 0.32
N PHE A 49 -16.57 -14.20 -0.27
CA PHE A 49 -15.54 -15.23 -0.19
C PHE A 49 -15.09 -15.51 1.25
N SER A 50 -14.96 -14.49 2.09
CA SER A 50 -14.60 -14.69 3.50
C SER A 50 -15.62 -15.57 4.23
N ALA A 51 -16.92 -15.39 3.95
CA ALA A 51 -18.00 -16.14 4.57
C ALA A 51 -18.17 -17.56 4.00
N THR A 52 -18.11 -17.72 2.68
CA THR A 52 -18.48 -18.98 2.01
C THR A 52 -17.29 -19.86 1.64
N LYS A 53 -16.09 -19.28 1.48
CA LYS A 53 -14.90 -19.92 0.90
C LYS A 53 -15.12 -20.49 -0.50
N ASP A 54 -16.16 -20.03 -1.22
CA ASP A 54 -16.50 -20.51 -2.55
C ASP A 54 -15.51 -19.97 -3.61
N VAL A 55 -14.55 -20.82 -3.98
CA VAL A 55 -13.51 -20.51 -4.97
C VAL A 55 -14.06 -20.33 -6.39
N PRO A 56 -14.94 -21.22 -6.92
CA PRO A 56 -15.60 -20.99 -8.21
C PRO A 56 -16.28 -19.63 -8.31
N THR A 57 -17.08 -19.25 -7.32
CA THR A 57 -17.79 -17.96 -7.31
C THR A 57 -16.81 -16.79 -7.26
N LEU A 58 -15.81 -16.84 -6.37
CA LEU A 58 -14.77 -15.81 -6.31
C LEU A 58 -14.08 -15.63 -7.67
N LYS A 59 -13.72 -16.72 -8.35
CA LYS A 59 -13.05 -16.65 -9.65
C LYS A 59 -13.95 -16.06 -10.73
N ALA A 60 -15.25 -16.35 -10.72
CA ALA A 60 -16.19 -15.77 -11.66
C ALA A 60 -16.30 -14.25 -11.47
N GLN A 61 -16.54 -13.81 -10.23
CA GLN A 61 -16.68 -12.39 -9.88
C GLN A 61 -15.39 -11.61 -10.16
N LEU A 62 -14.23 -12.14 -9.79
CA LEU A 62 -12.95 -11.49 -10.09
C LEU A 62 -12.68 -11.40 -11.60
N ARG A 63 -13.01 -12.44 -12.38
CA ARG A 63 -12.83 -12.35 -13.85
C ARG A 63 -13.68 -11.25 -14.45
N GLU A 64 -14.93 -11.11 -14.01
CA GLU A 64 -15.85 -10.10 -14.49
C GLU A 64 -15.30 -8.68 -14.25
N VAL A 65 -14.94 -8.35 -13.01
CA VAL A 65 -14.47 -7.00 -12.66
C VAL A 65 -13.08 -6.68 -13.21
N LEU A 66 -12.24 -7.70 -13.43
CA LEU A 66 -10.89 -7.53 -13.99
C LEU A 66 -10.88 -7.54 -15.53
N ALA A 67 -11.98 -7.90 -16.20
CA ALA A 67 -12.01 -8.02 -17.66
C ALA A 67 -11.71 -6.70 -18.39
N ALA A 68 -12.14 -5.58 -17.80
CA ALA A 68 -11.88 -4.23 -18.35
C ALA A 68 -10.44 -3.75 -18.11
N GLY A 69 -9.61 -4.51 -17.38
CA GLY A 69 -8.25 -4.13 -17.04
C GLY A 69 -8.12 -2.89 -16.15
N PRO A 70 -8.94 -2.69 -15.08
CA PRO A 70 -8.75 -1.56 -14.18
C PRO A 70 -7.38 -1.61 -13.50
N SER A 71 -6.84 -0.44 -13.19
CA SER A 71 -5.66 -0.30 -12.33
C SER A 71 -6.04 -0.57 -10.87
N ILE A 72 -5.19 -1.29 -10.13
CA ILE A 72 -5.53 -1.73 -8.77
C ILE A 72 -4.38 -1.47 -7.80
N LYS A 73 -4.71 -0.96 -6.62
CA LYS A 73 -3.88 -1.06 -5.42
C LYS A 73 -4.47 -2.12 -4.50
N HIS A 74 -3.67 -3.10 -4.10
CA HIS A 74 -4.11 -4.20 -3.24
C HIS A 74 -3.23 -4.31 -2.00
N CYS A 75 -3.82 -4.07 -0.83
CA CYS A 75 -3.17 -4.27 0.46
C CYS A 75 -3.30 -5.74 0.89
N TYR A 76 -2.26 -6.53 0.63
CA TYR A 76 -2.36 -7.98 0.75
C TYR A 76 -2.51 -8.48 2.18
N GLU A 77 -2.17 -7.69 3.20
CA GLU A 77 -2.36 -8.03 4.61
C GLU A 77 -3.82 -7.89 5.08
N LEU A 78 -4.68 -7.28 4.27
CA LEU A 78 -6.12 -7.13 4.56
C LEU A 78 -6.96 -8.29 4.00
N ALA A 79 -6.38 -9.10 3.12
CA ALA A 79 -7.06 -10.22 2.48
C ALA A 79 -6.46 -11.56 2.91
N SER A 80 -7.27 -12.63 2.81
CA SER A 80 -6.79 -13.99 3.08
C SER A 80 -5.75 -14.44 2.04
N THR A 81 -4.88 -15.37 2.43
CA THR A 81 -3.87 -15.97 1.53
C THR A 81 -4.49 -16.55 0.26
N ASP A 82 -5.65 -17.21 0.37
CA ASP A 82 -6.35 -17.77 -0.80
C ASP A 82 -6.88 -16.69 -1.73
N PHE A 83 -7.42 -15.60 -1.18
CA PHE A 83 -7.87 -14.46 -1.98
C PHE A 83 -6.69 -13.84 -2.74
N ASN A 84 -5.58 -13.57 -2.05
CA ASN A 84 -4.35 -13.04 -2.66
C ASN A 84 -3.85 -13.94 -3.79
N ARG A 85 -3.79 -15.24 -3.55
CA ARG A 85 -3.35 -16.24 -4.52
C ARG A 85 -4.26 -16.28 -5.76
N ILE A 86 -5.58 -16.28 -5.57
CA ILE A 86 -6.54 -16.33 -6.69
C ILE A 86 -6.51 -15.02 -7.48
N LEU A 87 -6.46 -13.88 -6.81
CA LEU A 87 -6.31 -12.57 -7.45
C LEU A 87 -5.03 -12.51 -8.29
N MET A 88 -3.90 -12.97 -7.75
CA MET A 88 -2.62 -13.02 -8.47
C MET A 88 -2.69 -13.93 -9.70
N GLN A 89 -3.31 -15.11 -9.58
CA GLN A 89 -3.50 -16.03 -10.71
C GLN A 89 -4.33 -15.40 -11.83
N LEU A 90 -5.40 -14.68 -11.50
CA LEU A 90 -6.29 -14.08 -12.49
C LEU A 90 -5.67 -12.85 -13.15
N THR A 91 -5.10 -11.94 -12.36
CA THR A 91 -4.40 -10.75 -12.88
C THR A 91 -3.25 -11.15 -13.81
N ASN A 92 -2.45 -12.16 -13.45
CA ASN A 92 -1.39 -12.67 -14.32
C ASN A 92 -1.95 -13.23 -15.64
N LYS A 93 -3.03 -14.03 -15.59
CA LYS A 93 -3.68 -14.57 -16.80
C LYS A 93 -4.27 -13.49 -17.71
N LEU A 94 -4.71 -12.38 -17.12
CA LEU A 94 -5.26 -11.22 -17.82
C LEU A 94 -4.18 -10.23 -18.28
N GLY A 95 -2.89 -10.56 -18.12
CA GLY A 95 -1.78 -9.75 -18.61
C GLY A 95 -1.46 -8.52 -17.77
N TYR A 96 -1.92 -8.47 -16.51
CA TYR A 96 -1.58 -7.38 -15.61
C TYR A 96 -0.08 -7.31 -15.35
N ARG A 97 0.46 -6.09 -15.29
CA ARG A 97 1.78 -5.83 -14.72
C ARG A 97 1.69 -5.85 -13.21
N HIS A 98 2.51 -6.69 -12.59
CA HIS A 98 2.58 -6.81 -11.14
C HIS A 98 3.68 -5.89 -10.61
N ILE A 99 3.31 -5.02 -9.67
CA ILE A 99 4.23 -4.14 -8.96
C ILE A 99 4.20 -4.53 -7.49
N VAL A 100 5.36 -4.70 -6.87
CA VAL A 100 5.49 -4.89 -5.42
C VAL A 100 6.07 -3.61 -4.84
N LEU A 101 5.26 -2.92 -4.03
CA LEU A 101 5.68 -1.74 -3.29
C LEU A 101 5.95 -2.10 -1.83
N THR A 102 7.19 -1.91 -1.40
CA THR A 102 7.64 -2.13 -0.03
C THR A 102 8.05 -0.82 0.64
N ARG A 103 8.44 -0.90 1.91
CA ARG A 103 9.09 0.20 2.63
C ARG A 103 10.22 -0.39 3.46
N ASN A 104 11.43 0.16 3.33
CA ASN A 104 12.61 -0.37 4.01
C ASN A 104 12.54 -0.08 5.52
N ASP A 105 12.07 1.11 5.90
CA ASP A 105 11.77 1.43 7.31
C ASP A 105 10.43 0.83 7.75
N GLU A 106 10.40 -0.50 7.88
CA GLU A 106 9.22 -1.27 8.28
C GLU A 106 8.81 -0.99 9.75
N ALA A 107 9.78 -0.71 10.63
CA ALA A 107 9.49 -0.28 11.99
C ALA A 107 8.73 1.05 11.99
N GLY A 108 9.22 2.06 11.27
CA GLY A 108 8.51 3.33 11.10
C GLY A 108 7.16 3.17 10.38
N ARG A 109 7.04 2.22 9.44
CA ARG A 109 5.76 1.87 8.81
C ARG A 109 4.74 1.38 9.83
N LEU A 110 5.11 0.42 10.67
CA LEU A 110 4.23 -0.18 11.69
C LEU A 110 3.81 0.85 12.74
N LEU A 111 4.75 1.65 13.25
CA LEU A 111 4.44 2.75 14.18
C LEU A 111 3.47 3.74 13.55
N SER A 112 3.69 4.10 12.27
CA SER A 112 2.79 4.98 11.55
C SER A 112 1.39 4.38 11.37
N LEU A 113 1.28 3.06 11.24
CA LEU A 113 0.00 2.35 11.12
C LEU A 113 -0.76 2.32 12.45
N GLU A 114 -0.10 2.01 13.56
CA GLU A 114 -0.77 2.02 14.87
C GLU A 114 -1.19 3.43 15.27
N LEU A 115 -0.36 4.45 15.00
CA LEU A 115 -0.76 5.84 15.23
C LEU A 115 -1.94 6.27 14.36
N ALA A 116 -2.03 5.80 13.11
CA ALA A 116 -3.19 6.06 12.26
C ALA A 116 -4.48 5.46 12.87
N LYS A 117 -4.40 4.24 13.42
CA LYS A 117 -5.55 3.61 14.11
C LYS A 117 -5.96 4.38 15.37
N ILE A 118 -4.99 4.77 16.20
CA ILE A 118 -5.24 5.51 17.45
C ILE A 118 -5.82 6.90 17.18
N THR A 119 -5.25 7.61 16.21
CA THR A 119 -5.64 9.00 15.92
C THR A 119 -6.84 9.13 15.00
N GLY A 120 -7.18 8.07 14.25
CA GLY A 120 -8.15 8.09 13.16
C GLY A 120 -7.63 8.74 11.88
N VAL A 121 -6.36 9.17 11.83
CA VAL A 121 -5.78 9.89 10.69
C VAL A 121 -5.22 8.90 9.67
N TRP A 122 -5.98 8.70 8.59
CA TRP A 122 -5.60 7.81 7.48
C TRP A 122 -5.17 8.55 6.21
N GLY A 123 -5.37 9.87 6.15
CA GLY A 123 -5.11 10.76 5.01
C GLY A 123 -4.65 12.14 5.46
N LYS A 124 -4.36 13.05 4.52
CA LYS A 124 -4.00 14.46 4.84
C LYS A 124 -5.19 15.22 5.46
N HIS A 125 -6.41 14.86 5.06
CA HIS A 125 -7.61 15.47 5.57
C HIS A 125 -7.77 15.19 7.08
N GLY A 126 -7.88 16.25 7.89
CA GLY A 126 -7.96 16.15 9.35
C GLY A 126 -6.63 15.85 10.07
N ALA A 127 -5.53 15.60 9.35
CA ALA A 127 -4.22 15.36 9.96
C ALA A 127 -3.72 16.59 10.72
N THR A 128 -3.78 17.77 10.10
CA THR A 128 -3.30 19.04 10.68
C THR A 128 -3.99 19.34 12.01
N ASP A 129 -5.32 19.39 12.02
CA ASP A 129 -6.09 19.75 13.22
C ASP A 129 -5.91 18.72 14.34
N ARG A 130 -5.93 17.42 13.99
CA ARG A 130 -5.76 16.35 14.97
C ARG A 130 -4.37 16.35 15.57
N TYR A 131 -3.34 16.55 14.75
CA TYR A 131 -1.95 16.56 15.22
C TYR A 131 -1.64 17.83 16.02
N GLN A 132 -2.21 18.96 15.63
CA GLN A 132 -2.14 20.18 16.44
C GLN A 132 -2.82 19.96 17.80
N ALA A 133 -4.00 19.34 17.85
CA ALA A 133 -4.68 19.04 19.10
C ALA A 133 -3.87 18.09 20.01
N VAL A 134 -3.12 17.15 19.44
CA VAL A 134 -2.18 16.31 20.18
C VAL A 134 -1.02 17.14 20.74
N ASN A 135 -0.39 17.96 19.91
CA ASN A 135 0.76 18.78 20.30
C ASN A 135 0.37 19.86 21.32
N ASP A 136 -0.84 20.39 21.25
CA ASP A 136 -1.42 21.31 22.24
C ASP A 136 -1.80 20.61 23.57
N GLY A 137 -1.67 19.28 23.66
CA GLY A 137 -2.10 18.49 24.82
C GLY A 137 -3.61 18.33 24.97
N LYS A 138 -4.42 18.81 24.01
CA LYS A 138 -5.88 18.63 23.99
C LYS A 138 -6.29 17.18 23.74
N VAL A 139 -5.43 16.42 23.07
CA VAL A 139 -5.59 14.97 22.84
C VAL A 139 -4.36 14.27 23.37
N GLN A 140 -4.54 13.44 24.40
CA GLN A 140 -3.48 12.58 24.90
C GLN A 140 -3.45 11.27 24.12
N LEU A 141 -2.25 10.87 23.67
CA LEU A 141 -2.07 9.59 23.01
C LEU A 141 -1.78 8.51 24.05
N PRO A 142 -2.43 7.34 23.98
CA PRO A 142 -2.07 6.21 24.82
C PRO A 142 -0.67 5.69 24.47
N PRO A 143 -0.01 4.95 25.38
CA PRO A 143 1.16 4.18 25.01
C PRO A 143 0.80 3.16 23.90
N LEU A 144 1.78 2.85 23.06
CA LEU A 144 1.69 1.82 22.05
C LEU A 144 1.74 0.44 22.72
N ASP A 145 0.86 -0.45 22.28
CA ASP A 145 0.90 -1.87 22.66
C ASP A 145 2.00 -2.58 21.88
N VAL A 146 3.13 -2.83 22.55
CA VAL A 146 4.33 -3.44 21.96
C VAL A 146 4.07 -4.88 21.54
N GLU A 147 3.32 -5.67 22.32
CA GLU A 147 3.01 -7.05 21.98
C GLU A 147 2.10 -7.14 20.75
N LEU A 148 1.11 -6.25 20.66
CA LEU A 148 0.27 -6.13 19.47
C LEU A 148 1.10 -5.74 18.24
N LEU A 149 2.03 -4.78 18.37
CA LEU A 149 2.95 -4.38 17.31
C LEU A 149 3.80 -5.54 16.82
N LEU A 150 4.39 -6.31 17.74
CA LEU A 150 5.19 -7.49 17.41
C LEU A 150 4.34 -8.60 16.77
N GLY A 151 3.12 -8.81 17.24
CA GLY A 151 2.15 -9.71 16.62
C GLY A 151 1.81 -9.31 15.18
N HIS A 152 1.56 -8.02 14.96
CA HIS A 152 1.29 -7.46 13.64
C HIS A 152 2.50 -7.61 12.71
N GLN A 153 3.70 -7.34 13.21
CA GLN A 153 4.95 -7.52 12.48
C GLN A 153 5.12 -8.96 11.99
N ARG A 154 4.90 -9.96 12.85
CA ARG A 154 4.97 -11.38 12.48
C ARG A 154 3.93 -11.73 11.41
N ALA A 155 2.71 -11.22 11.54
CA ALA A 155 1.65 -11.44 10.56
C ALA A 155 1.98 -10.82 9.20
N CYS A 156 2.50 -9.59 9.18
CA CYS A 156 2.98 -8.89 7.98
C CYS A 156 4.07 -9.71 7.29
N ARG A 157 5.11 -10.13 8.03
CA ARG A 157 6.19 -10.98 7.49
C ARG A 157 5.68 -12.26 6.86
N ARG A 158 4.80 -12.98 7.55
CA ARG A 158 4.20 -14.20 7.03
C ARG A 158 3.48 -13.92 5.70
N MET A 159 2.67 -12.86 5.65
CA MET A 159 1.95 -12.52 4.43
C MET A 159 2.88 -12.11 3.28
N THR A 160 3.95 -11.37 3.55
CA THR A 160 4.98 -11.07 2.54
C THR A 160 5.56 -12.36 1.97
N ARG A 161 5.99 -13.29 2.83
CA ARG A 161 6.55 -14.59 2.37
C ARG A 161 5.56 -15.38 1.52
N GLU A 162 4.29 -15.38 1.89
CA GLU A 162 3.23 -16.02 1.09
C GLU A 162 3.05 -15.36 -0.29
N VAL A 163 3.04 -14.03 -0.35
CA VAL A 163 2.95 -13.30 -1.62
C VAL A 163 4.17 -13.58 -2.51
N GLU A 164 5.37 -13.57 -1.93
CA GLU A 164 6.63 -13.88 -2.63
C GLU A 164 6.68 -15.33 -3.14
N ALA A 165 6.24 -16.29 -2.33
CA ALA A 165 6.13 -17.69 -2.73
C ALA A 165 5.14 -17.85 -3.89
N ASN A 166 4.04 -17.09 -3.90
CA ASN A 166 3.07 -17.10 -4.98
C ASN A 166 3.63 -16.53 -6.28
N PHE A 167 4.40 -15.43 -6.24
CA PHE A 167 5.09 -14.91 -7.44
C PHE A 167 6.03 -15.98 -8.03
N THR A 168 6.86 -16.59 -7.17
CA THR A 168 7.81 -17.65 -7.56
C THR A 168 7.08 -18.84 -8.18
N ARG A 169 6.06 -19.36 -7.51
CA ARG A 169 5.28 -20.53 -7.95
C ARG A 169 4.54 -20.30 -9.27
N LEU A 170 4.16 -19.06 -9.55
CA LEU A 170 3.46 -18.69 -10.78
C LEU A 170 4.40 -18.23 -11.90
N GLY A 171 5.72 -18.20 -11.66
CA GLY A 171 6.71 -17.72 -12.63
C GLY A 171 6.56 -16.23 -12.96
N ILE A 172 6.02 -15.43 -12.02
CA ILE A 172 5.78 -14.01 -12.22
C ILE A 172 7.01 -13.24 -11.71
N SER A 173 7.53 -12.36 -12.55
CA SER A 173 8.60 -11.42 -12.17
C SER A 173 8.02 -10.02 -11.97
N PRO A 174 7.64 -9.63 -10.73
CA PRO A 174 7.06 -8.32 -10.49
C PRO A 174 8.11 -7.21 -10.56
N ILE A 175 7.68 -6.00 -10.92
CA ILE A 175 8.47 -4.78 -10.76
C ILE A 175 8.54 -4.47 -9.26
N ARG A 176 9.74 -4.38 -8.70
CA ARG A 176 9.94 -4.12 -7.27
C ARG A 176 10.39 -2.69 -7.04
N ILE A 177 9.72 -2.00 -6.13
CA ILE A 177 10.06 -0.63 -5.77
C ILE A 177 9.87 -0.47 -4.26
N ALA A 178 10.83 0.17 -3.59
CA ALA A 178 10.66 0.61 -2.22
C ALA A 178 10.12 2.05 -2.18
N PHE A 179 9.41 2.38 -1.11
CA PHE A 179 9.01 3.76 -0.79
C PHE A 179 10.20 4.72 -0.91
N GLU A 180 11.35 4.32 -0.34
CA GLU A 180 12.56 5.13 -0.32
C GLU A 180 13.10 5.41 -1.74
N ASP A 181 12.96 4.47 -2.69
CA ASP A 181 13.37 4.66 -4.08
C ASP A 181 12.59 5.78 -4.79
N ILE A 182 11.38 6.08 -4.31
CA ILE A 182 10.49 7.09 -4.90
C ILE A 182 10.56 8.39 -4.12
N TYR A 183 10.54 8.32 -2.79
CA TYR A 183 10.22 9.49 -1.97
C TYR A 183 11.41 10.01 -1.15
N ALA A 184 12.53 9.31 -1.07
CA ALA A 184 13.68 9.78 -0.28
C ALA A 184 14.38 10.96 -0.96
N ASP A 185 14.58 10.88 -2.27
CA ASP A 185 15.18 11.91 -3.13
C ASP A 185 14.21 12.20 -4.30
N PRO A 186 13.70 13.44 -4.43
CA PRO A 186 12.78 13.80 -5.50
C PRO A 186 13.31 13.58 -6.91
N GLU A 187 14.61 13.78 -7.18
CA GLU A 187 15.14 13.60 -8.54
C GLU A 187 15.30 12.12 -8.88
N ALA A 188 15.86 11.32 -7.97
CA ALA A 188 15.93 9.86 -8.15
C ALA A 188 14.51 9.25 -8.23
N GLY A 189 13.59 9.76 -7.42
CA GLY A 189 12.19 9.36 -7.40
C GLY A 189 11.46 9.67 -8.70
N ARG A 190 11.73 10.84 -9.28
CA ARG A 190 11.22 11.26 -10.59
C ARG A 190 11.65 10.26 -11.68
N GLU A 191 12.94 9.95 -11.76
CA GLU A 191 13.45 8.95 -12.70
C GLU A 191 12.85 7.55 -12.45
N ARG A 192 12.65 7.18 -11.18
CA ARG A 192 12.03 5.91 -10.82
C ARG A 192 10.58 5.81 -11.29
N VAL A 193 9.79 6.88 -11.13
CA VAL A 193 8.40 6.93 -11.59
C VAL A 193 8.35 6.94 -13.12
N ARG A 194 9.23 7.67 -13.81
CA ARG A 194 9.33 7.62 -15.28
C ARG A 194 9.60 6.22 -15.80
N ALA A 195 10.56 5.52 -15.20
CA ALA A 195 10.87 4.14 -15.57
C ALA A 195 9.66 3.21 -15.36
N LEU A 196 8.88 3.46 -14.30
CA LEU A 196 7.65 2.72 -14.05
C LEU A 196 6.56 3.04 -15.09
N CYS A 197 6.35 4.31 -15.43
CA CYS A 197 5.43 4.70 -16.50
C CYS A 197 5.81 4.04 -17.84
N ALA A 198 7.09 4.03 -18.19
CA ALA A 198 7.58 3.36 -19.39
C ALA A 198 7.30 1.84 -19.36
N ALA A 199 7.56 1.17 -18.24
CA ALA A 199 7.27 -0.27 -18.08
C ALA A 199 5.78 -0.62 -18.12
N LEU A 200 4.91 0.37 -17.86
CA LEU A 200 3.46 0.28 -17.94
C LEU A 200 2.91 0.82 -19.27
N GLU A 201 3.77 1.27 -20.20
CA GLU A 201 3.38 1.91 -21.46
C GLU A 201 2.42 3.09 -21.24
N ILE A 202 2.59 3.80 -20.12
CA ILE A 202 1.89 5.04 -19.83
C ILE A 202 2.55 6.15 -20.63
N VAL A 203 1.76 6.80 -21.49
CA VAL A 203 2.14 7.97 -22.27
C VAL A 203 1.30 9.14 -21.77
N PRO A 204 1.86 10.08 -21.00
CA PRO A 204 1.12 11.25 -20.56
C PRO A 204 0.70 12.12 -21.76
N ASP A 205 -0.52 12.65 -21.73
CA ASP A 205 -1.03 13.51 -22.80
C ASP A 205 -0.34 14.88 -22.81
N ASP A 206 0.07 15.38 -21.64
CA ASP A 206 0.78 16.64 -21.44
C ASP A 206 2.02 16.39 -20.58
N ALA A 207 3.20 16.68 -21.15
CA ALA A 207 4.47 16.49 -20.48
C ALA A 207 4.70 17.50 -19.33
N GLU A 208 4.24 18.74 -19.46
CA GLU A 208 4.43 19.78 -18.43
C GLU A 208 3.52 19.54 -17.23
N ASP A 209 2.26 19.17 -17.47
CA ASP A 209 1.33 18.77 -16.41
C ASP A 209 1.83 17.50 -15.70
N PHE A 210 2.35 16.52 -16.47
CA PHE A 210 2.96 15.32 -15.90
C PHE A 210 4.10 15.67 -14.94
N GLU A 211 5.05 16.53 -15.35
CA GLU A 211 6.15 16.94 -14.48
C GLU A 211 5.66 17.65 -13.22
N THR A 212 4.67 18.52 -13.37
CA THR A 212 4.12 19.29 -12.25
C THR A 212 3.48 18.37 -11.23
N GLN A 213 2.58 17.49 -11.67
CA GLN A 213 1.90 16.54 -10.79
C GLN A 213 2.86 15.55 -10.14
N LEU A 214 3.87 15.07 -10.89
CA LEU A 214 4.92 14.20 -10.37
C LEU A 214 5.67 14.90 -9.23
N MET A 215 6.17 16.12 -9.45
CA MET A 215 6.94 16.83 -8.42
C MET A 215 6.09 17.18 -7.20
N ILE A 216 4.81 17.51 -7.37
CA ILE A 216 3.87 17.69 -6.24
C ILE A 216 3.74 16.39 -5.44
N ALA A 217 3.51 15.25 -6.11
CA ALA A 217 3.35 13.96 -5.46
C ALA A 217 4.60 13.51 -4.69
N LEU A 218 5.80 13.80 -5.22
CA LEU A 218 7.07 13.46 -4.57
C LEU A 218 7.38 14.35 -3.37
N ARG A 219 7.02 15.64 -3.43
CA ARG A 219 7.28 16.62 -2.36
C ARG A 219 6.25 16.55 -1.24
N GLU A 220 4.97 16.43 -1.56
CA GLU A 220 3.91 16.42 -0.57
C GLU A 220 3.62 15.02 0.03
N LYS A 221 4.69 14.26 0.29
CA LYS A 221 4.60 12.87 0.74
C LYS A 221 4.00 12.73 2.14
N GLY A 222 3.16 11.72 2.31
CA GLY A 222 2.72 11.23 3.60
C GLY A 222 1.79 12.17 4.38
N GLN A 223 1.63 11.88 5.66
CA GLN A 223 0.73 12.61 6.57
C GLN A 223 1.50 13.32 7.68
N ASN A 224 2.83 13.30 7.61
CA ASN A 224 3.73 13.83 8.64
C ASN A 224 3.41 13.29 10.06
N THR A 225 3.13 11.99 10.19
CA THR A 225 2.87 11.36 11.50
C THR A 225 4.05 11.54 12.48
N ALA A 226 5.26 11.79 11.97
CA ALA A 226 6.41 12.16 12.80
C ALA A 226 6.18 13.43 13.65
N ALA A 227 5.29 14.33 13.23
CA ALA A 227 4.96 15.55 13.95
C ALA A 227 4.36 15.34 15.35
N ILE A 228 3.82 14.14 15.63
CA ILE A 228 3.24 13.79 16.93
C ILE A 228 4.07 12.77 17.71
N TYR A 229 5.26 12.41 17.22
CA TYR A 229 6.10 11.38 17.85
C TYR A 229 6.51 11.73 19.28
N ALA A 230 6.80 13.01 19.54
CA ALA A 230 7.16 13.47 20.87
C ALA A 230 6.02 13.31 21.91
N ALA A 231 4.76 13.21 21.45
CA ALA A 231 3.59 13.07 22.31
C ALA A 231 3.23 11.60 22.62
N VAL A 232 3.96 10.62 22.06
CA VAL A 232 3.68 9.19 22.25
C VAL A 232 4.55 8.65 23.40
N PRO A 233 3.94 8.21 24.53
CA PRO A 233 4.67 7.96 25.78
C PRO A 233 5.85 6.98 25.71
N ASN A 234 5.71 5.89 24.96
CA ASN A 234 6.69 4.80 24.87
C ASN A 234 7.19 4.57 23.43
N LEU A 235 7.22 5.62 22.59
CA LEU A 235 7.58 5.48 21.18
C LEU A 235 8.98 4.88 20.96
N ALA A 236 9.97 5.32 21.74
CA ALA A 236 11.34 4.86 21.62
C ALA A 236 11.45 3.36 21.92
N GLU A 237 10.85 2.92 23.04
CA GLU A 237 10.76 1.51 23.44
C GLU A 237 10.06 0.67 22.36
N ALA A 238 8.90 1.10 21.88
CA ALA A 238 8.15 0.39 20.86
C ALA A 238 8.96 0.26 19.54
N ARG A 239 9.65 1.33 19.15
CA ARG A 239 10.50 1.34 17.95
C ARG A 239 11.67 0.36 18.08
N GLU A 240 12.35 0.38 19.22
CA GLU A 240 13.47 -0.50 19.51
C GLU A 240 13.03 -1.97 19.54
N ALA A 241 11.93 -2.29 20.21
CA ALA A 241 11.40 -3.64 20.28
C ALA A 241 11.07 -4.21 18.89
N VAL A 242 10.42 -3.42 18.03
CA VAL A 242 10.11 -3.82 16.65
C VAL A 242 11.39 -3.98 15.83
N ALA A 243 12.33 -3.04 15.92
CA ALA A 243 13.60 -3.13 15.20
C ALA A 243 14.43 -4.36 15.61
N ALA A 244 14.48 -4.67 16.91
CA ALA A 244 15.18 -5.84 17.44
C ALA A 244 14.51 -7.17 17.03
N ALA A 245 13.18 -7.22 16.96
CA ALA A 245 12.47 -8.37 16.40
C ALA A 245 12.73 -8.51 14.89
N MET A 246 12.85 -7.40 14.18
CA MET A 246 13.19 -7.42 12.77
C MET A 246 14.60 -7.96 12.51
N ALA A 247 15.60 -7.56 13.29
CA ALA A 247 16.97 -8.03 13.14
C ALA A 247 17.13 -9.53 13.44
N ARG A 248 16.31 -10.10 14.33
CA ARG A 248 16.40 -11.53 14.73
C ARG A 248 15.89 -12.52 13.69
N ASP A 249 14.96 -12.12 12.81
CA ASP A 249 14.40 -13.02 11.79
C ASP A 249 14.82 -12.67 10.34
N GLY A 250 15.84 -11.80 10.18
CA GLY A 250 16.47 -11.50 8.88
C GLY A 250 17.65 -12.42 8.63
#